data_AF-A0A354YEQ8-F1
#
_entry.id   AF-A0A354YEQ8-F1
#
_cell.length_a   1.000
_cell.length_b   1.000
_cell.length_c   1.000
_cell.angle_alpha   90.00
_cell.angle_beta   90.00
_cell.angle_gamma   90.00
#
_symmetry.space_group_name_H-M   'P 1'
#
loop_
_entity.id
_entity.type
_entity.pdbx_description
1 polymer ?
#
loop_
_entity_poly.entity_id
_entity_poly.type
_entity_poly.pdbx_seq_one_letter_code
_entity_poly.pdbx_strand_id
1 'polypeptide(L)' 'SAGAGNEPDRDRIEAALARAQGVIAQAAADLGLSRQALYRRMDRYGIKPD' A
#
# COMPACT_ATOMS: atom_id res chain seq x y z
N SER A 1 5.37 -18.25 2.90
CA SER A 1 5.02 -18.11 1.48
C SER A 1 3.74 -17.31 1.37
N ALA A 2 3.83 -15.99 1.22
CA ALA A 2 2.66 -15.12 1.06
C ALA A 2 2.28 -15.09 -0.43
N GLY A 3 1.02 -15.43 -0.71
CA GLY A 3 0.52 -15.76 -2.03
C GLY A 3 0.77 -14.66 -3.07
N ALA A 4 1.41 -15.05 -4.16
CA ALA A 4 1.15 -14.43 -5.45
C ALA A 4 -0.33 -14.70 -5.78
N GLY A 5 -1.17 -13.66 -5.76
CA GLY A 5 -2.58 -13.83 -6.07
C GLY A 5 -3.32 -12.53 -6.39
N ASN A 6 -2.99 -11.42 -5.74
CA ASN A 6 -3.44 -10.12 -6.22
C ASN A 6 -2.56 -9.01 -5.64
N GLU A 7 -1.63 -8.53 -6.45
CA GLU A 7 -0.93 -7.28 -6.20
C GLU A 7 -1.98 -6.19 -5.98
N PRO A 8 -1.94 -5.39 -4.88
CA PRO A 8 -2.87 -4.28 -4.75
C PRO A 8 -2.58 -3.27 -5.85
N ASP A 9 -3.64 -2.92 -6.57
CA ASP A 9 -3.65 -1.86 -7.56
C ASP A 9 -3.62 -0.48 -6.90
N ARG A 10 -3.60 0.55 -7.74
CA ARG A 10 -3.55 1.95 -7.32
C ARG A 10 -4.70 2.28 -6.36
N ASP A 11 -5.92 1.91 -6.71
CA ASP A 11 -7.14 2.27 -5.95
C ASP A 11 -7.13 1.62 -4.56
N ARG A 12 -6.71 0.36 -4.44
CA ARG A 12 -6.57 -0.29 -3.12
C ARG A 12 -5.50 0.38 -2.25
N ILE A 13 -4.41 0.83 -2.85
CA ILE A 13 -3.35 1.55 -2.12
C ILE A 13 -3.87 2.90 -1.63
N GLU A 14 -4.51 3.69 -2.48
CA GLU A 14 -5.08 4.99 -2.10
C GLU A 14 -6.13 4.84 -1.00
N ALA A 15 -7.03 3.87 -1.13
CA ALA A 15 -8.04 3.59 -0.11
C ALA A 15 -7.43 3.15 1.24
N ALA A 16 -6.32 2.40 1.22
CA ALA A 16 -5.61 2.02 2.45
C ALA A 16 -4.90 3.23 3.08
N LEU A 17 -4.26 4.08 2.28
CA LEU A 17 -3.60 5.31 2.76
C LEU A 17 -4.61 6.29 3.39
N ALA A 18 -5.77 6.47 2.75
CA ALA A 18 -6.83 7.32 3.27
C ALA A 18 -7.38 6.80 4.61
N ARG A 19 -7.67 5.48 4.71
CA ARG A 19 -8.12 4.85 5.96
C ARG A 19 -7.08 4.94 7.07
N ALA A 20 -5.80 4.82 6.72
CA ALA A 20 -4.69 4.95 7.64
C ALA A 20 -4.36 6.41 8.00
N GLN A 21 -5.05 7.40 7.43
CA GLN A 21 -4.80 8.83 7.65
C GLN A 21 -3.32 9.20 7.42
N GLY A 22 -2.72 8.65 6.36
CA GLY A 22 -1.31 8.87 6.01
C GLY A 22 -0.30 8.01 6.79
N VAL A 23 -0.73 7.21 7.78
CA VAL A 23 0.17 6.32 8.53
C VAL A 23 0.57 5.10 7.69
N ILE A 24 1.72 5.19 7.02
CA ILE A 24 2.24 4.16 6.09
C ILE A 24 2.30 2.76 6.73
N ALA A 25 2.69 2.66 8.00
CA ALA A 25 2.77 1.37 8.69
C ALA A 25 1.41 0.68 8.79
N GLN A 26 0.35 1.44 9.07
CA GLN A 26 -1.02 0.93 9.15
C GLN A 26 -1.54 0.55 7.77
N ALA A 27 -1.35 1.41 6.76
CA ALA A 27 -1.75 1.10 5.39
C ALA A 27 -1.06 -0.16 4.85
N ALA A 28 0.22 -0.36 5.17
CA ALA A 28 0.96 -1.57 4.77
C ALA A 28 0.40 -2.82 5.48
N ALA A 29 0.11 -2.73 6.78
CA ALA A 29 -0.49 -3.83 7.54
C ALA A 29 -1.88 -4.21 6.99
N ASP A 30 -2.72 -3.22 6.69
CA ASP A 30 -4.04 -3.41 6.08
C ASP A 30 -3.98 -4.14 4.73
N LEU A 31 -2.91 -3.92 3.96
CA LEU A 31 -2.68 -4.55 2.66
C LEU A 31 -1.93 -5.89 2.75
N GLY A 32 -1.54 -6.34 3.95
CA GLY A 32 -0.70 -7.52 4.12
C GLY A 32 0.72 -7.34 3.54
N LEU A 33 1.21 -6.11 3.48
CA LEU A 33 2.50 -5.74 2.91
C LEU A 33 3.49 -5.31 3.99
N SER A 34 4.78 -5.43 3.68
CA SER A 34 5.79 -4.64 4.39
C SER A 34 5.73 -3.17 3.95
N ARG A 35 6.22 -2.25 4.78
CA ARG A 35 6.33 -0.82 4.41
C ARG A 35 7.11 -0.62 3.10
N GLN A 36 8.22 -1.33 2.93
CA GLN A 36 9.04 -1.24 1.72
C GLN A 36 8.31 -1.75 0.48
N ALA A 37 7.52 -2.81 0.62
CA ALA A 37 6.68 -3.32 -0.45
C ALA A 37 5.61 -2.30 -0.86
N LEU A 38 5.01 -1.59 0.12
CA LEU A 38 4.07 -0.51 -0.14
C LEU A 38 4.76 0.68 -0.85
N TYR A 39 5.91 1.16 -0.36
CA TYR A 39 6.65 2.25 -1.00
C TYR A 39 7.00 1.97 -2.47
N ARG A 40 7.46 0.76 -2.79
CA ARG A 40 7.77 0.37 -4.18
C ARG A 40 6.54 0.41 -5.10
N ARG A 41 5.35 0.14 -4.56
CA ARG A 41 4.09 0.21 -5.32
C ARG A 41 3.62 1.66 -5.46
N MET A 42 3.71 2.45 -4.39
CA MET A 42 3.43 3.88 -4.44
C MET A 42 4.29 4.57 -5.50
N ASP A 43 5.58 4.27 -5.53
CA ASP A 43 6.51 4.75 -6.57
C ASP A 43 6.08 4.31 -7.98
N ARG A 44 5.80 3.02 -8.17
CA ARG A 44 5.31 2.47 -9.45
C ARG A 44 4.04 3.16 -9.95
N TYR A 45 3.11 3.51 -9.07
CA TYR A 45 1.82 4.12 -9.42
C TYR A 45 1.81 5.65 -9.30
N GLY A 46 2.95 6.28 -8.96
CA GLY A 46 3.04 7.73 -8.77
C GLY A 46 2.20 8.27 -7.61
N ILE A 47 1.91 7.46 -6.59
CA ILE A 47 1.12 7.84 -5.41
C ILE A 47 2.05 8.54 -4.42
N LYS A 48 1.67 9.74 -3.99
CA LYS A 48 2.34 10.45 -2.90
C LYS A 48 1.49 10.32 -1.63
N PRO A 49 2.11 10.08 -0.46
CA PRO A 49 1.38 10.29 0.78
C PRO A 49 1.11 11.79 0.91
N ASP A 50 -0.16 12.13 1.14
CA ASP A 50 -0.56 13.49 1.52
C ASP A 50 0.07 13.92 2.85
#